data_AF-G5QC38-F1
#
_entry.id   AF-G5QC38-F1
#
_cell.length_a   1.000
_cell.length_b   1.000
_cell.length_c   1.000
_cell.angle_alpha   90.00
_cell.angle_beta   90.00
_cell.angle_gamma   90.00
#
_symmetry.space_group_name_H-M   'P 1'
#
loop_
_entity.id
_entity.type
_entity.pdbx_description
1 polymer ?
#
loop_
_entity_poly.entity_id
_entity_poly.type
_entity_poly.pdbx_seq_one_letter_code
_entity_poly.pdbx_strand_id
1 'polypeptide(L)'
;MPSIFEKYQLKQVINASGRMTALGVSTPRPEVIDAAMAGMNQYFEMKDLVNKTGEYIAKLLEVEGATVVSCASAGLAQSVAAVLVQDSDWLLENLHVTPIENNEIVLPKGHNVNFGAPVGTMVALGGGKLVEAGYANECSAAQLAAAITPRTAAILYIKSHHCVQKSMLSVEQAAVVARTHNLPLIVDAAAEEDLQCYYRVGADLVIYSGAKAPFIDTLIEKMAPFIDTLNTFNGVSARVVWDSAGRDIARTEIKFDEAVTGIATGELVDALKQGEYAIYFRGYKANEGIIEADVRSVDRAQLAIVARRIGEVINQEKKA
;
A
#
# COMPACT_ATOMS: atom_id res chain seq x y z
N MET A 1 35.34 6.38 5.82
CA MET A 1 34.59 6.62 4.57
C MET A 1 33.40 7.51 4.91
N PRO A 2 33.04 8.50 4.07
CA PRO A 2 31.81 9.26 4.28
C PRO A 2 30.61 8.31 4.32
N SER A 3 29.59 8.67 5.09
CA SER A 3 28.33 7.94 5.11
C SER A 3 27.71 7.91 3.70
N ILE A 4 26.80 6.96 3.45
CA ILE A 4 26.07 6.90 2.18
C ILE A 4 25.29 8.20 1.91
N PHE A 5 24.80 8.85 2.96
CA PHE A 5 24.11 10.13 2.90
C PHE A 5 25.02 11.25 2.41
N GLU A 6 26.22 11.39 3.00
CA GLU A 6 27.19 12.40 2.58
C GLU A 6 27.71 12.14 1.16
N LYS A 7 28.02 10.88 0.85
CA LYS A 7 28.57 10.50 -0.47
C LYS A 7 27.63 10.87 -1.61
N TYR A 8 26.32 10.64 -1.43
CA TYR A 8 25.31 10.89 -2.45
C TYR A 8 24.48 12.16 -2.19
N GLN A 9 24.87 12.97 -1.21
CA GLN A 9 24.19 14.21 -0.81
C GLN A 9 22.69 14.01 -0.51
N LEU A 10 22.36 12.89 0.14
CA LEU A 10 21.00 12.52 0.50
C LEU A 10 20.64 13.07 1.88
N LYS A 11 19.41 13.55 2.04
CA LYS A 11 18.85 13.89 3.35
C LYS A 11 18.53 12.62 4.13
N GLN A 12 18.68 12.71 5.45
CA GLN A 12 18.08 11.72 6.35
C GLN A 12 16.57 11.93 6.43
N VAL A 13 15.82 10.84 6.54
CA VAL A 13 14.35 10.84 6.49
C VAL A 13 13.79 10.26 7.78
N ILE A 14 12.78 10.94 8.35
CA ILE A 14 11.91 10.36 9.39
C ILE A 14 10.55 10.12 8.75
N ASN A 15 10.19 8.84 8.60
CA ASN A 15 8.98 8.43 7.91
C ASN A 15 7.82 8.20 8.89
N ALA A 16 7.11 9.27 9.25
CA ALA A 16 5.84 9.20 9.99
C ALA A 16 4.63 9.05 9.05
N SER A 17 4.82 8.71 7.77
CA SER A 17 3.74 8.52 6.78
C SER A 17 3.30 7.05 6.65
N GLY A 18 3.99 6.13 7.33
CA GLY A 18 3.73 4.71 7.34
C GLY A 18 4.60 3.97 6.33
N ARG A 19 4.04 3.08 5.51
CA ARG A 19 4.79 2.33 4.48
C ARG A 19 4.69 3.01 3.11
N MET A 20 5.14 4.26 3.04
CA MET A 20 5.04 5.06 1.82
C MET A 20 6.06 4.62 0.76
N THR A 21 5.58 4.30 -0.46
CA THR A 21 6.42 3.84 -1.58
C THR A 21 7.56 4.82 -1.90
N ALA A 22 7.26 6.12 -1.91
CA ALA A 22 8.24 7.16 -2.23
C ALA A 22 9.42 7.24 -1.25
N LEU A 23 9.33 6.63 -0.07
CA LEU A 23 10.37 6.63 0.96
C LEU A 23 11.03 5.25 1.14
N GLY A 24 10.81 4.32 0.22
CA GLY A 24 11.38 2.97 0.34
C GLY A 24 10.65 2.08 1.35
N VAL A 25 9.38 2.37 1.66
CA VAL A 25 8.46 1.52 2.43
C VAL A 25 8.93 1.13 3.84
N SER A 26 9.34 -0.11 4.07
CA SER A 26 9.76 -0.66 5.37
C SER A 26 11.26 -0.94 5.38
N THR A 27 11.88 -0.80 6.55
CA THR A 27 13.25 -1.26 6.78
C THR A 27 13.24 -2.69 7.33
N PRO A 28 14.08 -3.60 6.80
CA PRO A 28 14.16 -4.98 7.29
C PRO A 28 14.79 -5.07 8.67
N ARG A 29 14.41 -6.10 9.44
CA ARG A 29 15.10 -6.45 10.70
C ARG A 29 16.49 -7.04 10.38
N PRO A 30 17.48 -6.96 11.30
CA PRO A 30 18.83 -7.47 11.07
C PRO A 30 18.88 -8.91 10.54
N GLU A 31 18.06 -9.80 11.07
CA GLU A 31 17.98 -11.20 10.64
C GLU A 31 17.56 -11.38 9.18
N VAL A 32 16.71 -10.48 8.66
CA VAL A 32 16.30 -10.47 7.24
C VAL A 32 17.44 -9.97 6.36
N ILE A 33 18.18 -8.96 6.84
CA ILE A 33 19.38 -8.44 6.14
C ILE A 33 20.43 -9.55 6.02
N ASP A 34 20.70 -10.25 7.13
CA ASP A 34 21.68 -11.34 7.17
C ASP A 34 21.30 -12.48 6.22
N ALA A 35 20.02 -12.89 6.19
CA ALA A 35 19.53 -13.90 5.26
C ALA A 35 19.67 -13.47 3.79
N ALA A 36 19.35 -12.21 3.48
CA ALA A 36 19.51 -11.66 2.13
C ALA A 36 20.98 -11.64 1.70
N MET A 37 21.89 -11.22 2.59
CA MET A 37 23.33 -11.23 2.36
C MET A 37 23.87 -12.65 2.17
N ALA A 38 23.41 -13.62 2.96
CA ALA A 38 23.78 -15.02 2.78
C ALA A 38 23.35 -15.54 1.39
N GLY A 39 22.12 -15.25 0.96
CA GLY A 39 21.62 -15.61 -0.37
C GLY A 39 22.40 -14.96 -1.51
N MET A 40 22.74 -13.67 -1.39
CA MET A 40 23.51 -12.93 -2.41
C MET A 40 24.92 -13.48 -2.66
N ASN A 41 25.46 -14.27 -1.73
CA ASN A 41 26.79 -14.89 -1.86
C ASN A 41 26.74 -16.33 -2.40
N GLN A 42 25.63 -16.75 -3.01
CA GLN A 42 25.43 -18.11 -3.52
C GLN A 42 24.88 -18.09 -4.95
N TYR A 43 25.11 -19.19 -5.68
CA TYR A 43 24.42 -19.48 -6.94
C TYR A 43 23.25 -20.43 -6.68
N PHE A 44 22.17 -20.27 -7.43
CA PHE A 44 20.99 -21.14 -7.38
C PHE A 44 20.53 -21.49 -8.78
N GLU A 45 19.97 -22.69 -8.93
CA GLU A 45 19.10 -22.98 -10.07
C GLU A 45 17.79 -22.21 -9.87
N MET A 46 17.62 -21.11 -10.60
CA MET A 46 16.57 -20.12 -10.31
C MET A 46 15.16 -20.70 -10.40
N LYS A 47 14.92 -21.63 -11.34
CA LYS A 47 13.63 -22.34 -11.47
C LYS A 47 13.30 -23.12 -10.19
N ASP A 48 14.28 -23.84 -9.66
CA ASP A 48 14.12 -24.62 -8.43
C ASP A 48 13.92 -23.71 -7.22
N LEU A 49 14.67 -22.60 -7.15
CA LEU A 49 14.53 -21.64 -6.05
C LEU A 49 13.12 -21.05 -6.01
N VAL A 50 12.59 -20.61 -7.15
CA VAL A 50 11.22 -20.07 -7.27
C VAL A 50 10.19 -21.13 -6.87
N ASN A 51 10.26 -22.33 -7.46
CA ASN A 51 9.27 -23.38 -7.20
C ASN A 51 9.29 -23.85 -5.74
N LYS A 52 10.47 -24.16 -5.19
CA LYS A 52 10.60 -24.70 -3.83
C LYS A 52 10.24 -23.68 -2.76
N THR A 53 10.60 -22.40 -2.96
CA THR A 53 10.17 -21.33 -2.03
C THR A 53 8.67 -21.06 -2.15
N GLY A 54 8.11 -21.14 -3.37
CA GLY A 54 6.68 -21.07 -3.61
C GLY A 54 5.91 -22.17 -2.88
N GLU A 55 6.32 -23.43 -3.00
CA GLU A 55 5.73 -24.57 -2.28
C GLU A 55 5.81 -24.39 -0.76
N TYR A 56 6.93 -23.86 -0.26
CA TYR A 56 7.09 -23.58 1.17
C TYR A 56 6.11 -22.50 1.65
N ILE A 57 6.00 -21.38 0.91
CA ILE A 57 5.07 -20.29 1.24
C ILE A 57 3.62 -20.78 1.14
N ALA A 58 3.29 -21.57 0.12
CA ALA A 58 1.95 -22.12 -0.08
C ALA A 58 1.51 -22.96 1.14
N LYS A 59 2.41 -23.77 1.69
CA LYS A 59 2.16 -24.54 2.93
C LYS A 59 1.94 -23.64 4.14
N LEU A 60 2.72 -22.56 4.29
CA LEU A 60 2.55 -21.61 5.40
C LEU A 60 1.22 -20.87 5.34
N LEU A 61 0.75 -20.56 4.13
CA LEU A 61 -0.47 -19.80 3.91
C LEU A 61 -1.71 -20.69 3.76
N GLU A 62 -1.54 -22.01 3.67
CA GLU A 62 -2.61 -22.99 3.41
C GLU A 62 -3.33 -22.72 2.07
N VAL A 63 -2.55 -22.47 1.02
CA VAL A 63 -3.06 -22.18 -0.34
C VAL A 63 -2.51 -23.19 -1.36
N GLU A 64 -3.15 -23.28 -2.53
CA GLU A 64 -2.76 -24.21 -3.61
C GLU A 64 -1.39 -23.90 -4.22
N GLY A 65 -1.00 -22.64 -4.24
CA GLY A 65 0.28 -22.20 -4.80
C GLY A 65 0.64 -20.80 -4.34
N ALA A 66 1.94 -20.51 -4.35
CA ALA A 66 2.46 -19.18 -4.09
C ALA A 66 3.68 -18.93 -4.97
N THR A 67 3.86 -17.70 -5.42
CA THR A 67 5.03 -17.30 -6.20
C THR A 67 5.53 -15.94 -5.73
N VAL A 68 6.85 -15.80 -5.61
CA VAL A 68 7.48 -14.54 -5.24
C VAL A 68 7.83 -13.79 -6.51
N VAL A 69 7.25 -12.61 -6.64
CA VAL A 69 7.45 -11.72 -7.79
C VAL A 69 8.17 -10.45 -7.34
N SER A 70 8.65 -9.65 -8.30
CA SER A 70 9.45 -8.46 -8.00
C SER A 70 8.72 -7.45 -7.09
N CYS A 71 7.43 -7.23 -7.31
CA CYS A 71 6.60 -6.32 -6.50
C CYS A 71 5.10 -6.56 -6.75
N ALA A 72 4.23 -5.90 -6.00
CA ALA A 72 2.78 -6.01 -6.18
C ALA A 72 2.31 -5.58 -7.59
N SER A 73 2.96 -4.59 -8.22
CA SER A 73 2.70 -4.21 -9.61
C SER A 73 2.97 -5.35 -10.59
N ALA A 74 4.08 -6.07 -10.41
CA ALA A 74 4.38 -7.26 -11.19
C ALA A 74 3.36 -8.37 -10.91
N GLY A 75 2.94 -8.53 -9.65
CA GLY A 75 1.88 -9.47 -9.26
C GLY A 75 0.55 -9.20 -9.97
N LEU A 76 0.13 -7.93 -10.07
CA LEU A 76 -1.05 -7.52 -10.84
C LEU A 76 -0.92 -7.90 -12.32
N ALA A 77 0.17 -7.47 -12.98
CA ALA A 77 0.38 -7.73 -14.39
C ALA A 77 0.48 -9.23 -14.70
N GLN A 78 1.21 -9.99 -13.88
CA GLN A 78 1.36 -11.44 -14.04
C GLN A 78 0.07 -12.20 -13.72
N SER A 79 -0.75 -11.74 -12.77
CA SER A 79 -2.06 -12.35 -12.50
C SER A 79 -3.00 -12.20 -13.69
N VAL A 80 -3.05 -11.00 -14.29
CA VAL A 80 -3.84 -10.77 -15.53
C VAL A 80 -3.29 -11.64 -16.66
N ALA A 81 -1.97 -11.64 -16.87
CA ALA A 81 -1.35 -12.48 -17.90
C ALA A 81 -1.64 -13.97 -17.69
N ALA A 82 -1.55 -14.48 -16.46
CA ALA A 82 -1.81 -15.88 -16.15
C ALA A 82 -3.25 -16.31 -16.48
N VAL A 83 -4.25 -15.46 -16.19
CA VAL A 83 -5.65 -15.73 -16.55
C VAL A 83 -5.85 -15.84 -18.06
N LEU A 84 -5.11 -15.03 -18.84
CA LEU A 84 -5.23 -15.02 -20.30
C LEU A 84 -4.40 -16.12 -20.98
N VAL A 85 -3.19 -16.39 -20.48
CA VAL A 85 -2.24 -17.35 -21.06
C VAL A 85 -2.66 -18.79 -20.76
N GLN A 86 -3.08 -19.09 -19.53
CA GLN A 86 -3.42 -20.44 -19.06
C GLN A 86 -2.33 -21.45 -19.47
N ASP A 87 -2.70 -22.54 -20.15
CA ASP A 87 -1.78 -23.60 -20.59
C ASP A 87 -1.25 -23.40 -22.03
N SER A 88 -1.38 -22.19 -22.60
CA SER A 88 -0.94 -21.92 -23.97
C SER A 88 0.54 -21.56 -24.05
N ASP A 89 1.36 -22.52 -24.51
CA ASP A 89 2.78 -22.30 -24.83
C ASP A 89 3.00 -21.13 -25.81
N TRP A 90 2.05 -20.92 -26.74
CA TRP A 90 2.13 -19.82 -27.69
C TRP A 90 1.95 -18.47 -27.00
N LEU A 91 0.91 -18.33 -26.16
CA LEU A 91 0.64 -17.06 -25.47
C LEU A 91 1.70 -16.76 -24.42
N LEU A 92 2.33 -17.77 -23.82
CA LEU A 92 3.44 -17.60 -22.88
C LEU A 92 4.57 -16.73 -23.48
N GLU A 93 4.89 -16.96 -24.76
CA GLU A 93 5.96 -16.25 -25.47
C GLU A 93 5.45 -15.06 -26.32
N ASN A 94 4.16 -15.04 -26.69
CA ASN A 94 3.61 -14.12 -27.70
C ASN A 94 2.40 -13.30 -27.23
N LEU A 95 2.18 -13.17 -25.91
CA LEU A 95 1.03 -12.47 -25.33
C LEU A 95 0.79 -11.07 -25.93
N HIS A 96 1.84 -10.25 -26.02
CA HIS A 96 1.71 -8.84 -26.42
C HIS A 96 1.54 -8.61 -27.92
N VAL A 97 1.79 -9.64 -28.74
CA VAL A 97 1.63 -9.56 -30.21
C VAL A 97 0.41 -10.32 -30.70
N THR A 98 -0.24 -11.09 -29.83
CA THR A 98 -1.41 -11.90 -30.15
C THR A 98 -2.67 -11.15 -29.74
N PRO A 99 -3.60 -10.86 -30.68
CA PRO A 99 -4.92 -10.34 -30.32
C PRO A 99 -5.68 -11.36 -29.46
N ILE A 100 -6.18 -10.92 -28.31
CA ILE A 100 -6.99 -11.76 -27.41
C ILE A 100 -8.40 -11.17 -27.36
N GLU A 101 -9.39 -11.97 -27.76
CA GLU A 101 -10.79 -11.55 -27.79
C GLU A 101 -11.38 -11.46 -26.38
N ASN A 102 -11.11 -12.45 -25.53
CA ASN A 102 -11.59 -12.52 -24.15
C ASN A 102 -10.53 -11.98 -23.21
N ASN A 103 -10.35 -10.66 -23.17
CA ASN A 103 -9.34 -10.01 -22.31
C ASN A 103 -9.88 -8.90 -21.42
N GLU A 104 -11.20 -8.77 -21.28
CA GLU A 104 -11.79 -7.72 -20.44
C GLU A 104 -11.58 -8.05 -18.95
N ILE A 105 -10.98 -7.13 -18.21
CA ILE A 105 -10.78 -7.23 -16.76
C ILE A 105 -11.69 -6.18 -16.10
N VAL A 106 -12.73 -6.66 -15.42
CA VAL A 106 -13.77 -5.81 -14.83
C VAL A 106 -13.37 -5.44 -13.40
N LEU A 107 -13.41 -4.15 -13.04
CA LEU A 107 -13.25 -3.68 -11.66
C LEU A 107 -14.23 -2.56 -11.31
N PRO A 108 -14.52 -2.33 -10.02
CA PRO A 108 -15.20 -1.11 -9.59
C PRO A 108 -14.43 0.15 -10.00
N LYS A 109 -15.11 1.15 -10.56
CA LYS A 109 -14.50 2.40 -11.04
C LYS A 109 -13.72 3.12 -9.93
N GLY A 110 -14.22 3.15 -8.71
CA GLY A 110 -13.53 3.73 -7.55
C GLY A 110 -12.27 2.97 -7.09
N HIS A 111 -11.94 1.84 -7.72
CA HIS A 111 -10.72 1.07 -7.49
C HIS A 111 -9.63 1.35 -8.54
N ASN A 112 -9.94 2.03 -9.65
CA ASN A 112 -8.95 2.41 -10.66
C ASN A 112 -8.14 3.63 -10.21
N VAL A 113 -7.19 3.39 -9.30
CA VAL A 113 -6.42 4.42 -8.61
C VAL A 113 -4.96 4.47 -9.09
N ASN A 114 -4.26 5.55 -8.74
CA ASN A 114 -2.82 5.64 -8.91
C ASN A 114 -2.12 5.44 -7.55
N PHE A 115 -1.40 4.33 -7.39
CA PHE A 115 -0.64 4.01 -6.18
C PHE A 115 0.87 4.30 -6.31
N GLY A 116 1.25 5.10 -7.32
CA GLY A 116 2.61 5.24 -7.85
C GLY A 116 2.76 4.65 -9.26
N ALA A 117 1.81 3.81 -9.65
CA ALA A 117 1.51 3.40 -11.01
C ALA A 117 -0.02 3.31 -11.16
N PRO A 118 -0.60 3.63 -12.33
CA PRO A 118 -2.03 3.43 -12.57
C PRO A 118 -2.38 1.94 -12.61
N VAL A 119 -3.45 1.54 -11.92
CA VAL A 119 -3.97 0.15 -11.97
C VAL A 119 -4.20 -0.30 -13.41
N GLY A 120 -4.84 0.54 -14.23
CA GLY A 120 -5.08 0.26 -15.64
C GLY A 120 -3.81 -0.05 -16.46
N THR A 121 -2.66 0.54 -16.12
CA THR A 121 -1.39 0.22 -16.77
C THR A 121 -0.97 -1.21 -16.46
N MET A 122 -1.15 -1.69 -15.23
CA MET A 122 -0.78 -3.06 -14.86
C MET A 122 -1.66 -4.09 -15.56
N VAL A 123 -2.95 -3.78 -15.70
CA VAL A 123 -3.89 -4.60 -16.49
C VAL A 123 -3.46 -4.66 -17.95
N ALA A 124 -3.12 -3.53 -18.58
CA ALA A 124 -2.64 -3.48 -19.96
C ALA A 124 -1.31 -4.23 -20.15
N LEU A 125 -0.38 -4.09 -19.20
CA LEU A 125 0.89 -4.85 -19.19
C LEU A 125 0.67 -6.36 -19.05
N GLY A 126 -0.44 -6.81 -18.45
CA GLY A 126 -0.84 -8.21 -18.44
C GLY A 126 -1.58 -8.67 -19.71
N GLY A 127 -1.76 -7.81 -20.71
CA GLY A 127 -2.55 -8.10 -21.92
C GLY A 127 -4.05 -7.87 -21.78
N GLY A 128 -4.52 -7.44 -20.61
CA GLY A 128 -5.93 -7.18 -20.33
C GLY A 128 -6.42 -5.82 -20.82
N LYS A 129 -7.73 -5.73 -21.04
CA LYS A 129 -8.46 -4.49 -21.31
C LYS A 129 -9.29 -4.12 -20.09
N LEU A 130 -9.00 -2.97 -19.49
CA LEU A 130 -9.70 -2.50 -18.30
C LEU A 130 -11.17 -2.14 -18.62
N VAL A 131 -12.10 -2.66 -17.83
CA VAL A 131 -13.52 -2.30 -17.86
C VAL A 131 -13.95 -1.83 -16.47
N GLU A 132 -14.44 -0.59 -16.39
CA GLU A 132 -14.87 0.00 -15.13
C GLU A 132 -16.36 -0.22 -14.90
N ALA A 133 -16.72 -0.77 -13.74
CA ALA A 133 -18.09 -0.98 -13.30
C ALA A 133 -18.52 0.10 -12.28
N GLY A 134 -19.80 0.46 -12.32
CA GLY A 134 -20.37 1.47 -11.42
C GLY A 134 -19.79 2.87 -11.64
N TYR A 135 -19.69 3.63 -10.57
CA TYR A 135 -19.27 5.03 -10.56
C TYR A 135 -18.07 5.26 -9.64
N ALA A 136 -17.47 6.45 -9.73
CA ALA A 136 -16.29 6.78 -8.95
C ALA A 136 -16.56 6.67 -7.43
N ASN A 137 -17.79 6.92 -7.00
CA ASN A 137 -18.21 6.95 -5.61
C ASN A 137 -19.15 5.81 -5.18
N GLU A 138 -19.49 4.87 -6.06
CA GLU A 138 -20.30 3.70 -5.72
C GLU A 138 -20.12 2.53 -6.71
N CYS A 139 -20.21 1.31 -6.20
CA CYS A 139 -20.34 0.11 -7.04
C CYS A 139 -20.94 -1.02 -6.20
N SER A 140 -22.17 -1.41 -6.51
CA SER A 140 -22.86 -2.56 -5.94
C SER A 140 -22.49 -3.86 -6.67
N ALA A 141 -22.80 -5.01 -6.07
CA ALA A 141 -22.63 -6.31 -6.72
C ALA A 141 -23.40 -6.41 -8.05
N ALA A 142 -24.59 -5.80 -8.14
CA ALA A 142 -25.37 -5.76 -9.38
C ALA A 142 -24.72 -4.89 -10.46
N GLN A 143 -24.12 -3.74 -10.09
CA GLN A 143 -23.37 -2.90 -11.02
C GLN A 143 -22.10 -3.59 -11.51
N LEU A 144 -21.41 -4.32 -10.63
CA LEU A 144 -20.25 -5.14 -11.01
C LEU A 144 -20.66 -6.23 -12.01
N ALA A 145 -21.71 -6.99 -11.69
CA ALA A 145 -22.24 -8.04 -12.56
C ALA A 145 -22.71 -7.50 -13.92
N ALA A 146 -23.35 -6.32 -13.96
CA ALA A 146 -23.84 -5.71 -15.19
C ALA A 146 -22.72 -5.28 -16.17
N ALA A 147 -21.48 -5.12 -15.68
CA ALA A 147 -20.33 -4.80 -16.53
C ALA A 147 -19.66 -6.04 -17.15
N ILE A 148 -20.06 -7.25 -16.73
CA ILE A 148 -19.54 -8.51 -17.25
C ILE A 148 -20.12 -8.76 -18.65
N THR A 149 -19.25 -9.14 -19.58
CA THR A 149 -19.60 -9.50 -20.97
C THR A 149 -19.03 -10.88 -21.31
N PRO A 150 -19.41 -11.47 -22.47
CA PRO A 150 -18.77 -12.70 -22.95
C PRO A 150 -17.25 -12.59 -23.16
N ARG A 151 -16.69 -11.37 -23.25
CA ARG A 151 -15.24 -11.13 -23.37
C ARG A 151 -14.54 -10.96 -22.03
N THR A 152 -15.27 -10.98 -20.90
CA THR A 152 -14.68 -10.84 -19.57
C THR A 152 -13.85 -12.07 -19.22
N ALA A 153 -12.58 -11.82 -18.88
CA ALA A 153 -11.63 -12.85 -18.49
C ALA A 153 -11.50 -12.97 -16.97
N ALA A 154 -11.62 -11.87 -16.22
CA ALA A 154 -11.56 -11.87 -14.76
C ALA A 154 -12.24 -10.64 -14.16
N ILE A 155 -12.50 -10.73 -12.85
CA ILE A 155 -12.81 -9.60 -11.98
C ILE A 155 -11.55 -9.21 -11.22
N LEU A 156 -11.26 -7.92 -11.13
CA LEU A 156 -10.18 -7.36 -10.32
C LEU A 156 -10.75 -6.49 -9.21
N TYR A 157 -10.31 -6.73 -7.97
CA TYR A 157 -10.65 -5.94 -6.80
C TYR A 157 -9.38 -5.38 -6.17
N ILE A 158 -9.35 -4.06 -5.90
CA ILE A 158 -8.22 -3.41 -5.23
C ILE A 158 -8.63 -3.07 -3.80
N LYS A 159 -8.03 -3.75 -2.82
CA LYS A 159 -8.18 -3.46 -1.40
C LYS A 159 -7.07 -2.50 -0.97
N SER A 160 -7.40 -1.22 -0.95
CA SER A 160 -6.46 -0.16 -0.60
C SER A 160 -7.16 1.06 -0.04
N HIS A 161 -6.48 1.79 0.85
CA HIS A 161 -6.92 3.10 1.36
C HIS A 161 -6.93 4.20 0.28
N HIS A 162 -6.30 3.96 -0.88
CA HIS A 162 -6.39 4.86 -2.03
C HIS A 162 -7.73 4.74 -2.76
N CYS A 163 -8.42 3.61 -2.61
CA CYS A 163 -9.71 3.38 -3.23
C CYS A 163 -10.82 4.12 -2.50
N VAL A 164 -11.93 4.39 -3.19
CA VAL A 164 -13.13 4.88 -2.52
C VAL A 164 -13.71 3.77 -1.65
N GLN A 165 -13.89 4.04 -0.36
CA GLN A 165 -14.37 3.02 0.59
C GLN A 165 -15.90 3.00 0.71
N LYS A 166 -16.52 4.18 0.67
CA LYS A 166 -17.96 4.32 0.89
C LYS A 166 -18.74 3.82 -0.33
N SER A 167 -19.84 3.11 -0.08
CA SER A 167 -20.75 2.61 -1.12
C SER A 167 -20.11 1.70 -2.17
N MET A 168 -18.97 1.08 -1.84
CA MET A 168 -18.38 0.00 -2.63
C MET A 168 -18.79 -1.35 -2.05
N LEU A 169 -19.00 -2.32 -2.92
CA LEU A 169 -19.14 -3.71 -2.54
C LEU A 169 -17.88 -4.22 -1.82
N SER A 170 -18.06 -5.20 -0.95
CA SER A 170 -16.98 -5.92 -0.27
C SER A 170 -16.30 -6.96 -1.16
N VAL A 171 -15.16 -7.50 -0.72
CA VAL A 171 -14.45 -8.58 -1.43
C VAL A 171 -15.31 -9.84 -1.48
N GLU A 172 -16.03 -10.15 -0.41
CA GLU A 172 -16.97 -11.27 -0.29
C GLU A 172 -18.09 -11.16 -1.34
N GLN A 173 -18.64 -9.96 -1.51
CA GLN A 173 -19.66 -9.70 -2.54
C GLN A 173 -19.07 -9.84 -3.95
N ALA A 174 -17.84 -9.36 -4.19
CA ALA A 174 -17.17 -9.56 -5.46
C ALA A 174 -16.90 -11.05 -5.75
N ALA A 175 -16.52 -11.84 -4.74
CA ALA A 175 -16.31 -13.29 -4.85
C ALA A 175 -17.61 -14.03 -5.21
N VAL A 176 -18.75 -13.61 -4.64
CA VAL A 176 -20.06 -14.15 -5.02
C VAL A 176 -20.38 -13.84 -6.49
N VAL A 177 -20.12 -12.63 -6.96
CA VAL A 177 -20.33 -12.25 -8.38
C VAL A 177 -19.41 -13.08 -9.29
N ALA A 178 -18.12 -13.15 -8.99
CA ALA A 178 -17.13 -13.93 -9.73
C ALA A 178 -17.58 -15.40 -9.89
N ARG A 179 -17.95 -16.05 -8.78
CA ARG A 179 -18.45 -17.42 -8.77
C ARG A 179 -19.74 -17.60 -9.57
N THR A 180 -20.70 -16.68 -9.45
CA THR A 180 -21.99 -16.76 -10.17
C THR A 180 -21.79 -16.70 -11.68
N HIS A 181 -20.76 -15.98 -12.13
CA HIS A 181 -20.43 -15.80 -13.55
C HIS A 181 -19.31 -16.72 -14.05
N ASN A 182 -18.79 -17.65 -13.22
CA ASN A 182 -17.66 -18.53 -13.54
C ASN A 182 -16.41 -17.76 -14.00
N LEU A 183 -16.08 -16.67 -13.32
CA LEU A 183 -14.89 -15.86 -13.59
C LEU A 183 -13.90 -15.93 -12.41
N PRO A 184 -12.58 -15.88 -12.67
CA PRO A 184 -11.59 -15.70 -11.63
C PRO A 184 -11.72 -14.33 -10.96
N LEU A 185 -11.48 -14.30 -9.65
CA LEU A 185 -11.32 -13.08 -8.86
C LEU A 185 -9.86 -12.85 -8.49
N ILE A 186 -9.30 -11.74 -8.98
CA ILE A 186 -7.99 -11.22 -8.58
C ILE A 186 -8.20 -10.16 -7.49
N VAL A 187 -7.54 -10.30 -6.35
CA VAL A 187 -7.55 -9.32 -5.26
C VAL A 187 -6.15 -8.75 -5.06
N ASP A 188 -5.97 -7.46 -5.30
CA ASP A 188 -4.80 -6.73 -4.85
C ASP A 188 -5.00 -6.25 -3.41
N ALA A 189 -4.29 -6.90 -2.50
CA ALA A 189 -4.26 -6.62 -1.06
C ALA A 189 -2.87 -6.12 -0.63
N ALA A 190 -2.16 -5.38 -1.50
CA ALA A 190 -0.75 -5.01 -1.31
C ALA A 190 -0.40 -4.38 0.05
N ALA A 191 -1.32 -3.70 0.71
CA ALA A 191 -1.10 -3.01 1.99
C ALA A 191 -1.87 -3.63 3.17
N GLU A 192 -2.41 -4.84 2.98
CA GLU A 192 -3.11 -5.61 3.98
C GLU A 192 -2.16 -6.57 4.70
N GLU A 193 -2.53 -6.97 5.91
CA GLU A 193 -1.65 -7.71 6.83
C GLU A 193 -2.09 -9.16 7.04
N ASP A 194 -3.39 -9.45 6.90
CA ASP A 194 -3.91 -10.81 6.91
C ASP A 194 -3.70 -11.45 5.52
N LEU A 195 -2.72 -12.35 5.44
CA LEU A 195 -2.35 -13.01 4.20
C LEU A 195 -3.32 -14.13 3.78
N GLN A 196 -4.23 -14.57 4.67
CA GLN A 196 -5.13 -15.71 4.42
C GLN A 196 -6.58 -15.28 4.16
N CYS A 197 -7.01 -14.15 4.72
CA CYS A 197 -8.39 -13.68 4.66
C CYS A 197 -8.96 -13.69 3.24
N TYR A 198 -8.29 -13.02 2.29
CA TYR A 198 -8.85 -12.83 0.96
C TYR A 198 -8.91 -14.11 0.11
N TYR A 199 -8.00 -15.05 0.34
CA TYR A 199 -8.07 -16.38 -0.28
C TYR A 199 -9.26 -17.17 0.28
N ARG A 200 -9.44 -17.16 1.62
CA ARG A 200 -10.55 -17.86 2.30
C ARG A 200 -11.93 -17.34 1.94
N VAL A 201 -12.08 -16.04 1.66
CA VAL A 201 -13.36 -15.46 1.21
C VAL A 201 -13.69 -15.79 -0.25
N GLY A 202 -12.77 -16.41 -0.99
CA GLY A 202 -13.01 -16.95 -2.33
C GLY A 202 -12.38 -16.17 -3.47
N ALA A 203 -11.28 -15.46 -3.23
CA ALA A 203 -10.42 -14.97 -4.31
C ALA A 203 -9.52 -16.10 -4.84
N ASP A 204 -9.32 -16.15 -6.16
CA ASP A 204 -8.49 -17.16 -6.82
C ASP A 204 -7.01 -16.73 -6.85
N LEU A 205 -6.74 -15.43 -7.00
CA LEU A 205 -5.40 -14.85 -6.99
C LEU A 205 -5.35 -13.66 -6.03
N VAL A 206 -4.43 -13.69 -5.06
CA VAL A 206 -4.27 -12.62 -4.08
C VAL A 206 -2.84 -12.09 -4.07
N ILE A 207 -2.72 -10.76 -4.15
CA ILE A 207 -1.42 -10.07 -4.27
C ILE A 207 -1.14 -9.29 -2.99
N TYR A 208 0.03 -9.51 -2.41
CA TYR A 208 0.51 -8.77 -1.24
C TYR A 208 1.87 -8.12 -1.54
N SER A 209 2.18 -6.99 -0.88
CA SER A 209 3.51 -6.39 -0.96
C SER A 209 4.35 -6.83 0.23
N GLY A 210 5.37 -7.66 -0.03
CA GLY A 210 6.29 -8.12 1.02
C GLY A 210 7.02 -6.97 1.75
N ALA A 211 7.16 -5.82 1.11
CA ALA A 211 7.80 -4.65 1.70
C ALA A 211 6.84 -3.73 2.51
N LYS A 212 5.55 -4.08 2.60
CA LYS A 212 4.54 -3.39 3.44
C LYS A 212 3.99 -4.26 4.57
N ALA A 213 4.10 -5.59 4.45
CA ALA A 213 3.59 -6.59 5.38
C ALA A 213 4.22 -6.49 6.80
N PRO A 214 3.55 -7.01 7.85
CA PRO A 214 3.61 -6.45 9.20
C PRO A 214 4.86 -6.80 10.01
N PHE A 215 5.20 -5.85 10.89
CA PHE A 215 5.85 -6.10 12.18
C PHE A 215 5.08 -5.27 13.21
N ILE A 216 4.42 -5.93 14.17
CA ILE A 216 3.63 -5.26 15.22
C ILE A 216 4.46 -5.24 16.51
N ASP A 217 5.00 -4.08 16.86
CA ASP A 217 5.32 -3.77 18.25
C ASP A 217 4.10 -3.05 18.86
N THR A 218 3.95 -3.03 20.19
CA THR A 218 2.81 -2.36 20.86
C THR A 218 2.81 -0.84 20.62
N LEU A 219 1.90 -0.37 19.76
CA LEU A 219 1.93 0.98 19.18
C LEU A 219 1.42 2.10 20.11
N ILE A 220 0.46 1.80 20.98
CA ILE A 220 -0.25 2.82 21.77
C ILE A 220 0.65 3.42 22.86
N GLU A 221 1.39 2.59 23.61
CA GLU A 221 2.29 3.06 24.68
C GLU A 221 3.41 3.97 24.15
N LYS A 222 3.83 3.72 22.90
CA LYS A 222 4.84 4.51 22.21
C LYS A 222 4.33 5.91 21.83
N MET A 223 3.03 6.05 21.56
CA MET A 223 2.42 7.31 21.16
C MET A 223 2.13 8.26 22.32
N ALA A 224 1.85 7.73 23.52
CA ALA A 224 1.37 8.56 24.63
C ALA A 224 2.31 9.74 24.97
N PRO A 225 3.64 9.55 25.18
CA PRO A 225 4.54 10.67 25.47
C PRO A 225 4.64 11.69 24.33
N PHE A 226 4.52 11.21 23.09
CA PHE A 226 4.53 12.05 21.90
C PHE A 226 3.27 12.93 21.83
N ILE A 227 2.10 12.34 22.06
CA ILE A 227 0.81 13.04 22.13
C ILE A 227 0.81 14.08 23.26
N ASP A 228 1.25 13.68 24.45
CA ASP A 228 1.31 14.58 25.61
C ASP A 228 2.19 15.80 25.32
N THR A 229 3.34 15.58 24.68
CA THR A 229 4.25 16.67 24.27
C THR A 229 3.58 17.62 23.27
N LEU A 230 2.95 17.08 22.23
CA LEU A 230 2.28 17.90 21.20
C LEU A 230 1.15 18.75 21.79
N ASN A 231 0.38 18.19 22.73
CA ASN A 231 -0.72 18.87 23.41
C ASN A 231 -0.26 20.03 24.33
N THR A 232 1.05 20.20 24.54
CA THR A 232 1.58 21.39 25.23
C THR A 232 1.74 22.60 24.31
N PHE A 233 1.69 22.42 22.99
CA PHE A 233 1.88 23.51 22.02
C PHE A 233 0.57 24.27 21.80
N ASN A 234 0.63 25.61 21.91
CA ASN A 234 -0.55 26.44 21.68
C ASN A 234 -1.03 26.33 20.22
N GLY A 235 -2.31 26.02 20.04
CA GLY A 235 -2.89 25.78 18.70
C GLY A 235 -2.65 24.37 18.15
N VAL A 236 -2.17 23.42 18.95
CA VAL A 236 -1.99 22.02 18.54
C VAL A 236 -2.82 21.10 19.44
N SER A 237 -3.50 20.13 18.83
CA SER A 237 -4.13 19.02 19.55
C SER A 237 -3.78 17.70 18.88
N ALA A 238 -3.49 16.68 19.67
CA ALA A 238 -3.11 15.36 19.20
C ALA A 238 -3.89 14.26 19.94
N ARG A 239 -4.28 13.22 19.20
CA ARG A 239 -5.01 12.07 19.75
C ARG A 239 -4.76 10.79 18.96
N VAL A 240 -5.12 9.65 19.57
CA VAL A 240 -5.16 8.36 18.88
C VAL A 240 -6.36 8.32 17.93
N VAL A 241 -6.13 7.90 16.70
CA VAL A 241 -7.18 7.54 15.72
C VAL A 241 -6.87 6.19 15.08
N TRP A 242 -7.90 5.53 14.57
CA TRP A 242 -7.77 4.26 13.86
C TRP A 242 -7.80 4.46 12.35
N ASP A 243 -7.14 3.58 11.60
CA ASP A 243 -7.07 3.65 10.15
C ASP A 243 -8.45 3.60 9.48
N SER A 244 -8.67 4.51 8.54
CA SER A 244 -9.96 4.67 7.85
C SER A 244 -10.30 3.56 6.87
N ALA A 245 -9.35 2.68 6.50
CA ALA A 245 -9.61 1.53 5.63
C ALA A 245 -10.03 0.27 6.41
N GLY A 246 -10.26 0.40 7.73
CA GLY A 246 -10.76 -0.66 8.61
C GLY A 246 -9.69 -1.60 9.16
N ARG A 247 -8.40 -1.26 9.00
CA ARG A 247 -7.29 -2.02 9.57
C ARG A 247 -7.09 -1.66 11.04
N ASP A 248 -6.62 -2.62 11.82
CA ASP A 248 -6.30 -2.45 13.25
C ASP A 248 -4.98 -1.70 13.47
N ILE A 249 -4.90 -0.48 12.93
CA ILE A 249 -3.72 0.37 12.97
C ILE A 249 -4.05 1.66 13.70
N ALA A 250 -3.43 1.85 14.87
CA ALA A 250 -3.47 3.11 15.61
C ALA A 250 -2.47 4.13 15.03
N ARG A 251 -2.91 5.39 14.94
CA ARG A 251 -2.12 6.54 14.49
C ARG A 251 -2.30 7.72 15.42
N THR A 252 -1.34 8.66 15.38
CA THR A 252 -1.51 9.96 16.03
C THR A 252 -2.11 10.94 15.02
N GLU A 253 -3.36 11.33 15.20
CA GLU A 253 -3.92 12.51 14.52
C GLU A 253 -3.38 13.76 15.21
N ILE A 254 -2.90 14.73 14.43
CA ILE A 254 -2.42 16.03 14.89
C ILE A 254 -3.22 17.09 14.14
N LYS A 255 -3.96 17.90 14.89
CA LYS A 255 -4.73 19.03 14.39
C LYS A 255 -4.07 20.33 14.80
N PHE A 256 -3.90 21.22 13.82
CA PHE A 256 -3.40 22.57 14.00
C PHE A 256 -4.55 23.56 13.85
N ASP A 257 -4.67 24.48 14.81
CA ASP A 257 -5.52 25.65 14.68
C ASP A 257 -4.71 26.75 14.00
N GLU A 258 -4.89 26.88 12.69
CA GLU A 258 -4.13 27.81 11.84
C GLU A 258 -4.29 29.27 12.26
N ALA A 259 -5.41 29.63 12.88
CA ALA A 259 -5.61 30.97 13.42
C ALA A 259 -4.74 31.25 14.66
N VAL A 260 -4.36 30.19 15.39
CA VAL A 260 -3.50 30.28 16.59
C VAL A 260 -2.03 30.05 16.26
N THR A 261 -1.72 29.13 15.34
CA THR A 261 -0.35 28.83 14.92
C THR A 261 0.20 29.89 13.97
N GLY A 262 -0.66 30.59 13.23
CA GLY A 262 -0.27 31.62 12.25
C GLY A 262 0.29 31.05 10.93
N ILE A 263 0.32 29.73 10.77
CA ILE A 263 0.86 29.04 9.60
C ILE A 263 -0.15 28.02 9.08
N ALA A 264 -0.33 27.99 7.77
CA ALA A 264 -1.15 26.97 7.13
C ALA A 264 -0.51 25.59 7.31
N THR A 265 -1.31 24.57 7.58
CA THR A 265 -0.82 23.21 7.88
C THR A 265 -0.04 22.62 6.70
N GLY A 266 -0.43 22.96 5.46
CA GLY A 266 0.33 22.59 4.26
C GLY A 266 1.76 23.15 4.28
N GLU A 267 1.92 24.43 4.62
CA GLU A 267 3.21 25.10 4.71
C GLU A 267 4.05 24.56 5.87
N LEU A 268 3.41 24.28 7.01
CA LEU A 268 4.05 23.63 8.15
C LEU A 268 4.60 22.25 7.76
N VAL A 269 3.83 21.43 7.03
CA VAL A 269 4.29 20.13 6.54
C VAL A 269 5.45 20.26 5.56
N ASP A 270 5.44 21.26 4.70
CA ASP A 270 6.56 21.52 3.77
C ASP A 270 7.82 22.01 4.50
N ALA A 271 7.67 22.84 5.53
CA ALA A 271 8.77 23.25 6.40
C ALA A 271 9.38 22.06 7.17
N LEU A 272 8.57 21.08 7.58
CA LEU A 272 9.04 19.86 8.24
C LEU A 272 9.85 18.92 7.32
N LYS A 273 9.76 19.08 6.00
CA LYS A 273 10.65 18.40 5.04
C LYS A 273 12.02 19.08 4.93
N GLN A 274 12.21 20.23 5.58
CA GLN A 274 13.44 20.99 5.61
C GLN A 274 14.18 20.86 6.95
N GLY A 275 15.49 21.09 6.91
CA GLY A 275 16.39 20.93 8.06
C GLY A 275 17.24 19.66 7.96
N GLU A 276 17.75 19.21 9.11
CA GLU A 276 18.61 18.04 9.25
C GLU A 276 17.91 16.75 8.78
N TYR A 277 16.65 16.58 9.16
CA TYR A 277 15.79 15.47 8.73
C TYR A 277 14.65 15.99 7.86
N ALA A 278 14.37 15.30 6.75
CA ALA A 278 13.12 15.45 6.05
C ALA A 278 12.05 14.59 6.72
N ILE A 279 11.05 15.22 7.35
CA ILE A 279 9.98 14.54 8.10
C ILE A 279 8.73 14.46 7.23
N TYR A 280 8.20 13.26 7.05
CA TYR A 280 7.00 13.01 6.24
C TYR A 280 5.85 12.49 7.09
N PHE A 281 4.65 13.01 6.84
CA PHE A 281 3.40 12.60 7.49
C PHE A 281 2.37 12.14 6.47
N ARG A 282 1.26 11.58 6.93
CA ARG A 282 0.06 11.38 6.12
C ARG A 282 -0.72 12.69 6.08
N GLY A 283 -0.61 13.42 4.97
CA GLY A 283 -1.16 14.77 4.81
C GLY A 283 -2.45 14.89 4.03
N TYR A 284 -3.26 13.83 3.89
CA TYR A 284 -4.47 13.84 3.04
C TYR A 284 -5.53 14.85 3.48
N LYS A 285 -5.49 15.29 4.75
CA LYS A 285 -6.38 16.29 5.35
C LYS A 285 -5.64 17.57 5.75
N ALA A 286 -4.46 17.83 5.17
CA ALA A 286 -3.66 19.00 5.54
C ALA A 286 -4.43 20.31 5.25
N ASN A 287 -5.28 20.32 4.23
CA ASN A 287 -6.19 21.42 3.92
C ASN A 287 -7.32 21.64 4.95
N GLU A 288 -7.55 20.67 5.85
CA GLU A 288 -8.49 20.75 6.97
C GLU A 288 -7.77 21.01 8.31
N GLY A 289 -6.47 21.33 8.25
CA GLY A 289 -5.63 21.54 9.44
C GLY A 289 -5.18 20.25 10.12
N ILE A 290 -5.28 19.09 9.45
CA ILE A 290 -5.05 17.77 10.08
C ILE A 290 -3.99 16.97 9.34
N ILE A 291 -3.07 16.37 10.09
CA ILE A 291 -2.14 15.34 9.59
C ILE A 291 -2.19 14.11 10.51
N GLU A 292 -1.77 12.96 10.00
CA GLU A 292 -1.59 11.75 10.81
C GLU A 292 -0.12 11.28 10.80
N ALA A 293 0.36 10.86 11.95
CA ALA A 293 1.64 10.17 12.11
C ALA A 293 1.41 8.66 12.32
N ASP A 294 1.94 7.85 11.42
CA ASP A 294 2.00 6.39 11.55
C ASP A 294 3.27 6.01 12.32
N VAL A 295 3.09 5.57 13.56
CA VAL A 295 4.18 5.32 14.51
C VAL A 295 4.89 3.98 14.32
N ARG A 296 4.45 3.15 13.35
CA ARG A 296 5.10 1.86 13.05
C ARG A 296 6.48 2.03 12.43
N SER A 297 6.70 3.14 11.73
CA SER A 297 7.93 3.43 10.98
C SER A 297 8.88 4.41 11.70
N VAL A 298 8.55 4.85 12.93
CA VAL A 298 9.36 5.83 13.67
C VAL A 298 9.63 5.36 15.09
N ASP A 299 10.86 5.41 15.58
CA ASP A 299 11.17 5.07 16.99
C ASP A 299 10.88 6.24 17.97
N ARG A 300 11.09 6.01 19.28
CA ARG A 300 10.84 7.04 20.31
C ARG A 300 11.77 8.25 20.19
N ALA A 301 13.02 8.06 19.78
CA ALA A 301 13.97 9.16 19.60
C ALA A 301 13.58 10.02 18.38
N GLN A 302 13.15 9.37 17.29
CA GLN A 302 12.61 10.04 16.12
C GLN A 302 11.33 10.81 16.45
N LEU A 303 10.42 10.26 17.24
CA LEU A 303 9.21 10.98 17.70
C LEU A 303 9.56 12.23 18.52
N ALA A 304 10.59 12.18 19.37
CA ALA A 304 11.07 13.36 20.09
C ALA A 304 11.63 14.43 19.13
N ILE A 305 12.38 14.04 18.10
CA ILE A 305 12.85 14.95 17.04
C ILE A 305 11.65 15.59 16.32
N VAL A 306 10.64 14.78 15.98
CA VAL A 306 9.42 15.24 15.31
C VAL A 306 8.69 16.30 16.15
N ALA A 307 8.44 16.03 17.43
CA ALA A 307 7.76 16.97 18.31
C ALA A 307 8.54 18.29 18.45
N ARG A 308 9.87 18.21 18.62
CA ARG A 308 10.74 19.39 18.67
C ARG A 308 10.64 20.22 17.39
N ARG A 309 10.72 19.59 16.21
CA ARG A 309 10.64 20.29 14.92
C ARG A 309 9.29 20.96 14.69
N ILE A 310 8.18 20.32 15.08
CA ILE A 310 6.85 20.94 15.05
C ILE A 310 6.84 22.20 15.91
N GLY A 311 7.33 22.12 17.16
CA GLY A 311 7.41 23.27 18.05
C GLY A 311 8.30 24.40 17.52
N GLU A 312 9.41 24.08 16.84
CA GLU A 312 10.29 25.08 16.23
C GLU A 312 9.60 25.82 15.07
N VAL A 313 8.94 25.10 14.16
CA VAL A 313 8.25 25.70 13.00
C VAL A 313 7.13 26.63 13.46
N ILE A 314 6.30 26.20 14.42
CA ILE A 314 5.20 27.02 14.95
C ILE A 314 5.71 28.27 15.68
N ASN A 315 6.88 28.22 16.32
CA ASN A 315 7.43 29.35 17.07
C ASN A 315 8.31 30.29 16.23
N GLN A 316 8.80 29.88 15.06
CA GLN A 316 9.60 30.73 14.18
C GLN A 316 8.76 31.83 13.50
N GLU A 317 7.52 31.53 13.11
CA GLU A 317 6.56 32.51 12.58
C GLU A 317 6.23 33.62 13.59
N LYS A 318 6.17 33.31 14.90
CA LYS A 318 5.93 34.34 15.93
C LYS A 318 7.05 35.37 16.08
N LYS A 319 8.20 35.17 15.43
CA LYS A 319 9.37 36.06 15.48
C LYS A 319 9.66 36.78 14.15
N ALA A 320 8.94 36.45 13.08
CA ALA A 320 9.00 37.13 11.79
C ALA A 320 7.95 38.26 11.75
#